data_AF-A0A6Y3Q479-F1
#
_entry.id   AF-A0A6Y3Q479-F1
#
_cell.length_a   1.000
_cell.length_b   1.000
_cell.length_c   1.000
_cell.angle_alpha   90.00
_cell.angle_beta   90.00
_cell.angle_gamma   90.00
#
_symmetry.space_group_name_H-M   'P 1'
#
loop_
_entity.id
_entity.type
_entity.pdbx_description
1 polymer ?
#
loop_
_entity_poly.entity_id
_entity_poly.type
_entity_poly.pdbx_seq_one_letter_code
_entity_poly.pdbx_strand_id
1 'polypeptide(L)'
;MQLTSKIISKFNYNRLAFQLLLNEAPKKYKVYYIPKRGAGFRVIAQPTKELKNVQRFIVSLLQPKLPVHHKAMAYEYKKSI
;
A
#
# COMPACT_ATOMS: atom_id res chain seq x y z
N MET A 1 8.24 -9.49 -16.25
CA MET A 1 7.17 -9.82 -15.27
C MET A 1 6.21 -8.63 -15.16
N GLN A 2 5.03 -8.67 -15.80
CA GLN A 2 4.14 -7.50 -15.83
C GLN A 2 3.30 -7.45 -14.54
N LEU A 3 3.71 -6.65 -13.55
CA LEU A 3 2.99 -6.46 -12.29
C LEU A 3 1.51 -6.06 -12.53
N THR A 4 1.30 -5.24 -13.55
CA THR A 4 -0.01 -4.78 -14.02
C THR A 4 -0.94 -5.92 -14.39
N SER A 5 -0.47 -6.93 -15.14
CA SER A 5 -1.32 -8.06 -15.54
C SER A 5 -1.77 -8.90 -14.34
N LYS A 6 -0.88 -9.09 -13.35
CA LYS A 6 -1.23 -9.77 -12.09
C LYS A 6 -2.30 -9.03 -11.30
N ILE A 7 -2.21 -7.71 -11.22
CA ILE A 7 -3.21 -6.88 -10.51
C ILE A 7 -4.55 -6.93 -11.24
N ILE A 8 -4.53 -6.69 -12.56
CA ILE A 8 -5.73 -6.73 -13.41
C ILE A 8 -6.45 -8.08 -13.26
N SER A 9 -5.72 -9.18 -13.33
CA SER A 9 -6.28 -10.53 -13.16
C SER A 9 -6.81 -10.76 -11.74
N LYS A 10 -6.07 -10.36 -10.70
CA LYS A 10 -6.47 -10.60 -9.29
C LYS A 10 -7.77 -9.88 -8.90
N PHE A 11 -7.97 -8.67 -9.40
CA PHE A 11 -9.11 -7.82 -9.07
C PHE A 11 -10.17 -7.74 -10.18
N ASN A 12 -9.98 -8.50 -11.26
CA ASN A 12 -10.84 -8.52 -12.44
C ASN A 12 -11.12 -7.10 -13.01
N TYR A 13 -10.09 -6.26 -13.07
CA TYR A 13 -10.25 -4.91 -13.61
C TYR A 13 -10.33 -4.92 -15.14
N ASN A 14 -11.18 -4.06 -15.71
CA ASN A 14 -10.98 -3.62 -17.08
C ASN A 14 -9.67 -2.80 -17.16
N ARG A 15 -8.86 -2.97 -18.21
CA ARG A 15 -7.60 -2.23 -18.40
C ARG A 15 -7.79 -0.71 -18.36
N LEU A 16 -8.86 -0.18 -18.95
CA LEU A 16 -9.18 1.25 -18.91
C LEU A 16 -9.54 1.69 -17.48
N ALA A 17 -10.37 0.92 -16.79
CA ALA A 17 -10.72 1.19 -15.40
C ALA A 17 -9.49 1.16 -14.49
N PHE A 18 -8.56 0.23 -14.72
CA PHE A 18 -7.30 0.17 -13.98
C PHE A 18 -6.41 1.38 -14.27
N GLN A 19 -6.32 1.84 -15.52
CA GLN A 19 -5.58 3.06 -15.86
C GLN A 19 -6.18 4.30 -15.19
N LEU A 20 -7.51 4.41 -15.17
CA LEU A 20 -8.20 5.48 -14.43
C LEU A 20 -7.90 5.40 -12.94
N LEU A 21 -7.97 4.21 -12.34
CA LEU A 21 -7.59 4.00 -10.94
C LEU A 21 -6.16 4.46 -10.65
N LEU A 22 -5.19 4.16 -11.53
CA LEU A 22 -3.80 4.59 -11.37
C LEU A 22 -3.66 6.12 -11.43
N ASN A 23 -4.33 6.77 -12.38
CA ASN A 23 -4.30 8.22 -12.52
C ASN A 23 -4.96 8.93 -11.32
N GLU A 24 -6.02 8.34 -10.76
CA GLU A 24 -6.73 8.89 -9.61
C GLU A 24 -6.12 8.50 -8.26
N ALA A 25 -5.29 7.46 -8.21
CA ALA A 25 -4.78 6.90 -6.96
C ALA A 25 -4.19 7.94 -5.99
N PRO A 26 -3.37 8.93 -6.43
CA PRO A 26 -2.85 9.95 -5.53
C PRO A 26 -3.93 10.81 -4.86
N LYS A 27 -5.10 10.95 -5.48
CA LYS A 27 -6.24 11.73 -4.96
C LYS A 27 -7.16 10.91 -4.05
N LYS A 28 -7.02 9.59 -4.01
CA LYS A 28 -7.87 8.67 -3.23
C LYS A 28 -7.37 8.46 -1.79
N TYR A 29 -6.82 9.50 -1.17
CA TYR A 29 -6.40 9.50 0.24
C TYR A 29 -7.22 10.51 1.04
N LYS A 30 -7.85 10.03 2.11
CA LYS A 30 -8.46 10.90 3.12
C LYS A 30 -7.38 11.29 4.12
N VAL A 31 -7.11 12.59 4.21
CA VAL A 31 -6.15 13.14 5.17
C VAL A 31 -6.88 13.52 6.46
N TYR A 32 -6.34 13.09 7.60
CA TYR A 32 -6.76 13.54 8.92
C TYR A 32 -5.57 13.63 9.87
N TYR A 33 -5.78 14.25 11.01
CA TYR A 33 -4.75 14.53 11.99
C TYR A 33 -5.04 13.76 13.27
N ILE A 34 -4.02 13.15 13.87
CA ILE A 34 -4.09 12.58 15.21
C ILE A 34 -3.04 13.26 16.09
N PRO A 35 -3.32 13.53 17.37
CA PRO A 35 -2.31 14.07 18.27
C PRO A 35 -1.12 13.09 18.38
N LYS A 36 0.10 13.62 18.42
CA LYS A 36 1.28 12.84 18.80
C LYS A 36 1.25 12.58 20.31
N ARG A 37 2.04 11.61 20.79
CA ARG A 37 2.20 11.36 22.24
C ARG A 37 2.79 12.57 22.98
N GLY A 38 3.68 13.30 22.30
CA GLY A 38 4.21 14.59 22.76
C GLY A 38 3.42 15.75 22.14
N ALA A 39 4.12 16.75 21.65
CA ALA A 39 3.49 17.93 21.04
C ALA A 39 3.13 17.74 19.55
N GLY A 40 2.08 18.44 19.15
CA GLY A 40 1.65 18.57 17.75
C GLY A 40 0.87 17.38 17.20
N PHE A 41 0.71 17.36 15.88
CA PHE A 41 -0.14 16.40 15.18
C PHE A 41 0.65 15.52 14.20
N ARG A 42 0.19 14.28 14.03
CA ARG A 42 0.60 13.37 12.97
C ARG A 42 -0.47 13.40 11.88
N VAL A 43 -0.05 13.68 10.66
CA VAL A 43 -0.89 13.54 9.46
C VAL A 43 -1.04 12.06 9.15
N ILE A 44 -2.27 11.60 8.96
CA ILE A 44 -2.59 10.27 8.47
C ILE A 44 -3.28 10.41 7.12
N ALA A 45 -2.64 9.90 6.07
CA ALA A 45 -3.23 9.78 4.74
C ALA A 45 -3.78 8.36 4.57
N GLN A 46 -5.08 8.20 4.74
CA GLN A 46 -5.73 6.90 4.62
C GLN A 46 -6.23 6.67 3.18
N PRO A 47 -5.72 5.66 2.45
CA PRO A 47 -6.22 5.33 1.14
C PRO A 47 -7.65 4.79 1.22
N THR A 48 -8.42 4.94 0.13
CA THR A 48 -9.70 4.23 -0.03
C THR A 48 -9.51 2.72 0.10
N LYS A 49 -10.58 2.00 0.48
CA LYS A 49 -10.55 0.54 0.66
C LYS A 49 -10.03 -0.19 -0.59
N GLU A 50 -10.49 0.24 -1.76
CA GLU A 50 -10.06 -0.28 -3.06
C GLU A 50 -8.55 -0.12 -3.28
N LEU A 51 -8.04 1.11 -3.17
CA LEU A 51 -6.62 1.40 -3.36
C LEU A 51 -5.75 0.63 -2.35
N LYS A 52 -6.19 0.56 -1.09
CA LYS A 52 -5.51 -0.20 -0.04
C LYS A 52 -5.42 -1.70 -0.34
N ASN A 53 -6.43 -2.27 -0.98
CA ASN A 53 -6.41 -3.69 -1.38
C ASN A 53 -5.38 -3.94 -2.47
N VAL A 54 -5.33 -3.09 -3.50
CA VAL A 54 -4.33 -3.17 -4.56
C VAL A 54 -2.92 -3.02 -3.98
N GLN A 55 -2.70 -2.04 -3.11
CA GLN A 55 -1.41 -1.83 -2.42
C GLN A 55 -0.95 -3.06 -1.64
N ARG A 56 -1.83 -3.67 -0.84
CA ARG A 56 -1.50 -4.90 -0.10
C ARG A 56 -1.16 -6.07 -1.01
N PHE A 57 -1.87 -6.20 -2.12
CA PHE A 57 -1.54 -7.23 -3.09
C PHE A 57 -0.16 -7.00 -3.71
N ILE A 58 0.18 -5.75 -4.07
CA ILE A 58 1.53 -5.40 -4.52
C ILE A 58 2.58 -5.77 -3.47
N VAL A 59 2.37 -5.45 -2.19
CA VAL A 59 3.29 -5.84 -1.11
C VAL A 59 3.47 -7.36 -1.08
N SER A 60 2.40 -8.16 -1.15
CA SER A 60 2.50 -9.62 -1.17
C SER A 60 3.29 -10.18 -2.36
N LEU A 61 3.28 -9.49 -3.50
CA LEU A 61 4.06 -9.88 -4.68
C LEU A 61 5.53 -9.48 -4.59
N LEU A 62 5.85 -8.39 -3.88
CA LEU A 62 7.19 -7.84 -3.75
C LEU A 62 7.96 -8.40 -2.56
N GLN A 63 7.28 -8.67 -1.44
CA GLN A 63 7.91 -9.14 -0.21
C GLN A 63 8.81 -10.38 -0.40
N PRO A 64 8.43 -11.42 -1.20
CA PRO A 64 9.32 -12.56 -1.44
C PRO A 64 10.54 -12.23 -2.32
N LYS A 65 10.56 -11.08 -2.99
CA LYS A 65 11.62 -10.67 -3.92
C LYS A 65 12.57 -9.63 -3.34
N LEU A 66 12.16 -8.96 -2.27
CA LEU A 66 12.93 -7.90 -1.62
C LEU A 66 13.53 -8.48 -0.34
N PRO A 67 14.79 -8.95 -0.36
CA PRO A 67 15.39 -9.57 0.80
C PRO A 67 15.51 -8.56 1.95
N VAL A 68 15.17 -9.00 3.15
CA VAL A 68 15.28 -8.20 4.37
C VAL A 68 16.46 -8.69 5.18
N HIS A 69 17.31 -7.77 5.62
CA HIS A 69 18.47 -8.10 6.43
C HIS A 69 18.04 -8.72 7.78
N HIS A 70 18.73 -9.76 8.25
CA HIS A 70 18.32 -10.51 9.45
C HIS A 70 18.19 -9.63 10.71
N LYS A 71 19.03 -8.60 10.85
CA LYS A 71 18.97 -7.61 11.96
C LYS A 71 17.85 -6.57 11.85
N ALA A 72 17.10 -6.51 10.74
CA ALA A 72 15.98 -5.58 10.61
C ALA A 72 14.82 -6.05 11.49
N MET A 73 14.37 -5.20 12.43
CA MET A 73 13.29 -5.52 13.37
C MET A 73 11.95 -4.91 12.97
N ALA A 74 11.98 -3.83 12.20
CA ALA A 74 10.80 -3.05 11.87
C ALA A 74 9.96 -3.68 10.75
N TYR A 75 8.64 -3.66 10.94
CA TYR A 75 7.63 -4.06 9.93
C TYR A 75 7.74 -5.51 9.43
N GLU A 76 8.45 -6.36 10.16
CA GLU A 76 8.64 -7.76 9.83
C GLU A 76 7.74 -8.69 10.63
N TYR A 77 7.27 -9.76 9.99
CA TYR A 77 6.46 -10.77 10.66
C TYR A 77 7.25 -11.43 11.80
N LYS A 78 6.62 -11.54 12.98
CA LYS A 78 7.22 -12.08 14.22
C LYS A 78 8.41 -11.28 14.77
N LYS A 79 8.61 -10.02 14.37
CA LYS A 79 9.57 -9.11 15.00
C LYS A 79 8.84 -7.95 15.69
N SER A 80 9.37 -7.50 16.83
CA SER A 80 8.94 -6.29 17.52
C SER A 80 10.04 -5.24 17.42
N ILE A 81 9.64 -4.00 17.21
CA ILE A 81 10.48 -2.81 17.39
C ILE A 81 10.48 -2.44 18.87
#